data_AF-A0A4R8L7J1-F1
#
_entry.id   AF-A0A4R8L7J1-F1
#
_cell.length_a   1.000
_cell.length_b   1.000
_cell.length_c   1.000
_cell.angle_alpha   90.00
_cell.angle_beta   90.00
_cell.angle_gamma   90.00
#
_symmetry.space_group_name_H-M   'P 1'
#
loop_
_entity.id
_entity.type
_entity.pdbx_description
1 polymer ?
#
loop_
_entity_poly.entity_id
_entity_poly.type
_entity_poly.pdbx_seq_one_letter_code
_entity_poly.pdbx_strand_id
1 'polypeptide(L)'
;MKKLLTLAPLVFLAACGSSRGPESGAGSEPMVYVSSARTSSDIARCLDSRLSRVHASKNNGSTELTIGSSSNASYFITLTPSRGATVVKVVRGASEDPPEEQLRFAIARCTT
;
A
#
# COMPACT_ATOMS: atom_id res chain seq x y z
N MET A 1 -13.86 -56.06 -29.41
CA MET A 1 -14.27 -54.91 -30.26
C MET A 1 -13.45 -53.69 -29.82
N LYS A 2 -12.64 -53.15 -30.73
CA LYS A 2 -11.66 -52.06 -30.52
C LYS A 2 -12.39 -50.76 -30.11
N LYS A 3 -11.96 -50.09 -29.04
CA LYS A 3 -12.35 -48.70 -28.76
C LYS A 3 -11.11 -47.82 -28.94
N LEU A 4 -11.16 -46.96 -29.96
CA LEU A 4 -10.09 -46.06 -30.36
C LEU A 4 -9.99 -44.88 -29.39
N LEU A 5 -8.78 -44.69 -28.88
CA LEU A 5 -8.32 -43.51 -28.14
C LEU A 5 -8.47 -42.25 -29.00
N THR A 6 -9.14 -41.23 -28.47
CA THR A 6 -9.08 -39.87 -29.00
C THR A 6 -8.39 -38.98 -27.98
N LEU A 7 -7.16 -38.61 -28.30
CA LEU A 7 -6.32 -37.68 -27.55
C LEU A 7 -6.66 -36.26 -28.04
N ALA A 8 -7.34 -35.48 -27.21
CA ALA A 8 -7.59 -34.07 -27.48
C ALA A 8 -6.39 -33.22 -27.00
N PRO A 9 -5.95 -32.20 -27.76
CA PRO A 9 -4.80 -31.39 -27.39
C PRO A 9 -5.17 -30.44 -26.23
N LEU A 10 -4.48 -30.61 -25.10
CA LEU A 10 -4.47 -29.64 -24.01
C LEU A 10 -3.76 -28.37 -24.49
N VAL A 11 -4.52 -27.37 -24.90
CA VAL A 11 -4.04 -26.01 -25.10
C VAL A 11 -3.78 -25.42 -23.70
N PHE A 12 -2.53 -25.45 -23.26
CA PHE A 12 -2.09 -24.69 -22.10
C PHE A 12 -2.08 -23.21 -22.46
N LEU A 13 -3.14 -22.49 -22.09
CA LEU A 13 -3.10 -21.04 -21.94
C LEU A 13 -2.15 -20.73 -20.78
N ALA A 14 -0.89 -20.44 -21.10
CA ALA A 14 0.00 -19.75 -20.19
C ALA A 14 -0.54 -18.33 -19.99
N ALA A 15 -1.50 -18.19 -19.08
CA ALA A 15 -1.86 -16.91 -18.52
C ALA A 15 -0.65 -16.45 -17.70
N CYS A 16 0.19 -15.59 -18.27
CA CYS A 16 1.06 -14.71 -17.52
C CYS A 16 0.17 -13.71 -16.77
N GLY A 17 -0.53 -14.21 -15.75
CA GLY A 17 -1.18 -13.37 -14.75
C GLY A 17 -0.08 -12.75 -13.92
N SER A 18 0.44 -11.60 -14.37
CA SER A 18 1.02 -10.65 -13.45
C SER A 18 -0.07 -10.35 -12.44
N SER A 19 0.06 -10.89 -11.22
CA SER A 19 -0.74 -10.47 -10.08
C SER A 19 -0.45 -8.99 -9.89
N ARG A 20 -1.27 -8.13 -10.51
CA ARG A 20 -1.44 -6.77 -10.05
C ARG A 20 -2.08 -6.92 -8.68
N GLY A 21 -1.24 -6.91 -7.65
CA GLY A 21 -1.69 -6.54 -6.31
C GLY A 21 -2.47 -5.23 -6.43
N PRO A 22 -3.42 -4.95 -5.52
CA PRO A 22 -4.33 -3.83 -5.66
C PRO A 22 -3.51 -2.58 -5.98
N GLU A 23 -3.67 -2.06 -7.19
CA GLU A 23 -3.05 -0.82 -7.68
C GLU A 23 -3.69 0.34 -6.91
N SER A 24 -3.41 0.42 -5.62
CA SER A 24 -3.85 1.49 -4.75
C SER A 24 -2.87 2.64 -4.98
N GLY A 25 -3.09 3.43 -6.04
CA GLY A 25 -2.43 4.74 -6.19
C GLY A 25 -1.12 4.79 -6.99
N ALA A 26 -0.84 3.83 -7.88
CA ALA A 26 0.32 3.91 -8.77
C ALA A 26 0.21 5.05 -9.81
N GLY A 27 -1.01 5.52 -10.13
CA GLY A 27 -1.27 6.60 -11.10
C GLY A 27 -1.81 7.91 -10.51
N SER A 28 -1.96 8.02 -9.19
CA SER A 28 -2.51 9.21 -8.54
C SER A 28 -1.40 10.11 -7.98
N GLU A 29 -1.51 11.42 -8.19
CA GLU A 29 -0.59 12.40 -7.62
C GLU A 29 -0.60 12.32 -6.08
N PRO A 30 0.56 12.19 -5.42
CA PRO A 30 0.60 12.09 -3.97
C PRO A 30 0.23 13.42 -3.32
N MET A 31 -0.70 13.39 -2.36
CA MET A 31 -1.07 14.59 -1.58
C MET A 31 0.02 15.01 -0.59
N VAL A 32 0.89 14.07 -0.21
CA VAL A 32 2.10 14.28 0.58
C VAL A 32 3.23 13.43 0.01
N TYR A 33 4.37 14.07 -0.22
CA TYR A 33 5.61 13.41 -0.61
C TYR A 33 6.77 14.07 0.12
N VAL A 34 7.32 13.41 1.13
CA VAL A 34 8.36 13.97 2.01
C VAL A 34 9.44 12.95 2.31
N SER A 35 10.61 13.44 2.71
CA SER A 35 11.71 12.62 3.22
C SER A 35 11.90 12.88 4.71
N SER A 36 12.12 11.82 5.49
CA SER A 36 12.37 11.89 6.93
C SER A 36 13.66 11.15 7.28
N ALA A 37 14.44 11.65 8.24
CA ALA A 37 15.58 10.91 8.79
C ALA A 37 15.16 9.73 9.69
N ARG A 38 13.87 9.59 10.00
CA ARG A 38 13.34 8.50 10.82
C ARG A 38 13.19 7.22 10.00
N THR A 39 13.31 6.08 10.67
CA THR A 39 13.13 4.78 10.02
C THR A 39 11.65 4.53 9.69
N SER A 40 11.37 3.70 8.67
CA SER A 40 9.99 3.34 8.32
C SER A 40 9.21 2.73 9.49
N SER A 41 9.87 1.95 10.37
CA SER A 41 9.24 1.38 11.55
C SER A 41 8.93 2.41 12.63
N ASP A 42 9.74 3.45 12.79
CA ASP A 42 9.46 4.55 13.73
C ASP A 42 8.29 5.40 13.26
N ILE A 43 8.24 5.70 11.96
CA ILE A 43 7.15 6.45 11.36
C ILE A 43 5.85 5.65 11.45
N ALA A 44 5.86 4.36 11.08
CA ALA A 44 4.68 3.49 11.17
C ALA A 44 4.13 3.41 12.59
N ARG A 45 4.98 3.17 13.60
CA ARG A 45 4.59 3.14 15.02
C ARG A 45 4.02 4.47 15.50
N CYS A 46 4.62 5.58 15.07
CA CYS A 46 4.11 6.91 15.42
C CYS A 46 2.71 7.16 14.82
N LEU A 47 2.48 6.76 13.56
CA LEU A 47 1.18 6.91 12.91
C LEU A 47 0.12 6.02 13.55
N ASP A 48 0.45 4.76 13.83
CA ASP A 48 -0.41 3.81 14.55
C ASP A 48 -0.85 4.33 15.92
N SER A 49 0.03 5.04 16.64
CA SER A 49 -0.30 5.65 17.94
C SER A 49 -1.19 6.90 17.87
N ARG A 50 -1.35 7.50 16.69
CA ARG A 50 -2.04 8.80 16.51
C ARG A 50 -3.31 8.72 15.68
N LEU A 51 -3.42 7.70 14.85
CA LEU A 51 -4.53 7.50 13.93
C LEU A 51 -5.27 6.23 14.31
N SER A 52 -6.58 6.22 14.12
CA SER A 52 -7.39 5.01 14.31
C SER A 52 -7.42 4.18 13.04
N ARG A 53 -7.58 2.85 13.20
CA ARG A 53 -7.72 1.90 12.09
C ARG A 53 -6.54 1.97 11.11
N VAL A 54 -5.33 1.91 11.66
CA VAL A 54 -4.11 1.76 10.89
C VAL A 54 -3.88 0.27 10.64
N HIS A 55 -3.75 -0.10 9.38
CA HIS A 55 -3.39 -1.46 8.98
C HIS A 55 -2.06 -1.42 8.27
N ALA A 56 -1.04 -2.02 8.90
CA ALA A 56 0.31 -2.08 8.35
C ALA A 56 0.57 -3.41 7.64
N SER A 57 1.20 -3.35 6.48
CA SER A 57 1.74 -4.50 5.77
C SER A 57 3.16 -4.20 5.29
N LYS A 58 3.91 -5.26 4.95
CA LYS A 58 5.24 -5.12 4.33
C LYS A 58 5.16 -5.62 2.90
N ASN A 59 5.70 -4.84 1.97
CA ASN A 59 5.73 -5.17 0.56
C ASN A 59 7.06 -4.73 -0.04
N ASN A 60 7.83 -5.67 -0.62
CA ASN A 60 9.08 -5.40 -1.34
C ASN A 60 10.04 -4.43 -0.64
N GLY A 61 10.24 -4.60 0.68
CA GLY A 61 11.12 -3.76 1.49
C GLY A 61 10.54 -2.39 1.88
N SER A 62 9.37 -2.02 1.38
CA SER A 62 8.59 -0.89 1.86
C SER A 62 7.58 -1.32 2.94
N THR A 63 7.20 -0.39 3.79
CA THR A 63 6.06 -0.55 4.70
C THR A 63 4.87 0.19 4.11
N GLU A 64 3.75 -0.51 3.93
CA GLU A 64 2.50 0.07 3.46
C GLU A 64 1.54 0.20 4.65
N LEU A 65 0.90 1.36 4.77
CA LEU A 65 -0.16 1.59 5.76
C LEU A 65 -1.44 1.97 5.05
N THR A 66 -2.53 1.34 5.47
CA THR A 66 -3.88 1.72 5.09
C THR A 66 -4.55 2.36 6.29
N ILE A 67 -5.15 3.54 6.10
CA ILE A 67 -5.84 4.30 7.15
C ILE A 67 -7.34 4.33 6.84
N GLY A 68 -8.17 4.03 7.83
CA GLY A 68 -9.63 4.08 7.70
C GLY A 68 -10.26 2.70 7.67
N SER A 69 -11.47 2.60 7.11
CA SER A 69 -12.21 1.33 7.08
C SER A 69 -11.50 0.28 6.21
N SER A 70 -11.51 -0.98 6.64
CA SER A 70 -10.93 -2.10 5.87
C SER A 70 -11.62 -2.33 4.53
N SER A 71 -12.89 -1.93 4.40
CA SER A 71 -13.65 -2.02 3.14
C SER A 71 -13.43 -0.80 2.23
N ASN A 72 -13.05 0.35 2.80
CA ASN A 72 -12.85 1.61 2.08
C ASN A 72 -11.76 2.42 2.80
N ALA A 73 -10.52 2.22 2.37
CA ALA A 73 -9.41 2.99 2.86
C ALA A 73 -9.59 4.48 2.54
N SER A 74 -9.32 5.33 3.52
CA SER A 74 -9.28 6.78 3.34
C SER A 74 -7.93 7.24 2.81
N TYR A 75 -6.85 6.56 3.21
CA TYR A 75 -5.50 6.88 2.75
C TYR A 75 -4.62 5.64 2.63
N PHE A 76 -3.71 5.70 1.67
CA PHE A 76 -2.64 4.75 1.47
C PHE A 76 -1.30 5.47 1.68
N ILE A 77 -0.48 4.93 2.58
CA ILE A 77 0.83 5.48 2.91
C ILE A 77 1.89 4.45 2.55
N THR A 78 2.87 4.85 1.75
CA THR A 78 4.04 4.03 1.45
C THR A 78 5.27 4.64 2.12
N LEU A 79 5.96 3.84 2.92
CA LEU A 79 7.19 4.18 3.61
C LEU A 79 8.34 3.40 2.97
N THR A 80 9.13 4.06 2.13
CA THR A 80 10.23 3.45 1.39
C THR A 80 11.57 3.89 1.98
N PRO A 81 12.35 2.97 2.58
CA PRO A 81 13.71 3.27 2.99
C PRO A 81 14.57 3.73 1.80
N SER A 82 15.30 4.83 1.95
CA SER A 82 16.18 5.38 0.94
C SER A 82 17.38 6.07 1.57
N ARG A 83 18.58 5.50 1.40
CA ARG A 83 19.89 6.10 1.80
C ARG A 83 19.92 6.71 3.21
N GLY A 84 19.43 5.97 4.21
CA GLY A 84 19.43 6.43 5.62
C GLY A 84 18.26 7.35 5.98
N ALA A 85 17.35 7.60 5.04
CA ALA A 85 16.07 8.27 5.26
C ALA A 85 14.92 7.32 4.90
N THR A 86 13.68 7.74 5.18
CA THR A 86 12.47 7.12 4.66
C THR A 86 11.70 8.15 3.85
N VAL A 87 11.39 7.79 2.59
CA VAL A 87 10.46 8.54 1.76
C VAL A 87 9.04 8.13 2.14
N VAL A 88 8.20 9.13 2.42
CA VAL A 88 6.79 8.97 2.75
C VAL A 88 5.97 9.48 1.58
N LYS A 89 5.19 8.58 0.98
CA LYS A 89 4.19 8.89 -0.05
C LYS A 89 2.81 8.66 0.53
N VAL A 90 1.92 9.65 0.41
CA VAL A 90 0.51 9.53 0.82
C VAL A 90 -0.40 9.76 -0.38
N VAL A 91 -1.33 8.85 -0.61
CA VAL A 91 -2.34 8.92 -1.65
C VAL A 91 -3.73 8.85 -1.02
N ARG A 92 -4.69 9.62 -1.56
CA ARG A 92 -6.09 9.58 -1.12
C ARG A 92 -6.73 8.27 -1.56
N GLY A 93 -7.51 7.67 -0.67
CA GLY A 93 -8.44 6.60 -0.98
C GLY A 93 -9.84 7.13 -1.30
N ALA A 94 -10.85 6.36 -0.96
CA ALA A 94 -12.26 6.66 -1.28
C ALA A 94 -13.03 7.33 -0.15
N SER A 95 -12.51 7.29 1.07
CA SER A 95 -13.15 7.79 2.29
C SER A 95 -12.41 9.01 2.86
N GLU A 96 -13.09 9.80 3.69
CA GLU A 96 -12.57 11.02 4.32
C GLU A 96 -12.43 10.89 5.85
N ASP A 97 -12.38 9.65 6.36
CA ASP A 97 -12.21 9.34 7.79
C ASP A 97 -10.88 8.61 8.04
N PRO A 98 -9.86 9.26 8.63
CA PRO A 98 -9.92 10.55 9.32
C PRO A 98 -9.96 11.77 8.37
N PRO A 99 -10.38 12.94 8.86
CA PRO A 99 -10.25 14.19 8.13
C PRO A 99 -8.81 14.44 7.67
N GLU A 100 -8.63 15.05 6.50
CA GLU A 100 -7.31 15.24 5.89
C GLU A 100 -6.37 16.04 6.77
N GLU A 101 -6.87 17.07 7.46
CA GLU A 101 -6.10 17.88 8.39
C GLU A 101 -5.53 17.06 9.54
N GLN A 102 -6.29 16.08 10.05
CA GLN A 102 -5.84 15.17 11.09
C GLN A 102 -4.73 14.26 10.57
N LEU A 103 -4.89 13.72 9.35
CA LEU A 103 -3.86 12.93 8.70
C LEU A 103 -2.58 13.74 8.48
N ARG A 104 -2.68 14.92 7.85
CA ARG A 104 -1.52 15.78 7.57
C ARG A 104 -0.78 16.17 8.84
N PHE A 105 -1.52 16.48 9.91
CA PHE A 105 -0.93 16.75 11.22
C PHE A 105 -0.17 15.54 11.77
N ALA A 106 -0.76 14.34 11.70
CA ALA A 106 -0.09 13.12 12.14
C ALA A 106 1.17 12.83 11.33
N ILE A 107 1.12 12.98 10.00
CA ILE A 107 2.29 12.84 9.12
C ILE A 107 3.39 13.80 9.56
N ALA A 108 3.08 15.11 9.67
CA ALA A 108 4.06 16.11 10.08
C ALA A 108 4.74 15.77 11.41
N ARG A 109 3.97 15.31 12.41
CA ARG A 109 4.51 14.92 13.73
C ARG A 109 5.33 13.64 13.73
N CYS A 110 5.09 12.76 12.75
CA CYS A 110 5.77 11.48 12.66
C CYS A 110 6.97 11.48 11.73
N THR A 111 7.14 12.52 10.90
CA THR A 111 8.26 12.66 9.96
C THR A 111 9.33 13.65 10.40
N THR A 112 9.10 14.41 11.48
CA THR A 112 10.10 15.25 12.16
C THR A 112 10.86 14.50 13.23
#